data_AF-A0A2T3N713-F1
#
_entry.id   AF-A0A2T3N713-F1
#
_cell.length_a   1.000
_cell.length_b   1.000
_cell.length_c   1.000
_cell.angle_alpha   90.00
_cell.angle_beta   90.00
_cell.angle_gamma   90.00
#
_symmetry.space_group_name_H-M   'P 1'
#
loop_
_entity.id
_entity.type
_entity.pdbx_description
1 polymer ?
#
loop_
_entity_poly.entity_id
_entity_poly.type
_entity_poly.pdbx_seq_one_letter_code
_entity_poly.pdbx_strand_id
1 'polypeptide(L)'
;MKKMALTALLLALPVTATADESCGNFMAAKKTDNEARVLDSYKDGIRDLRGLEQPAVMKEFENADLGQKKAWVERAYSKCKRRGAGEDLANVITDIQ
;
A
#
# COMPACT_ATOMS: atom_id res chain seq x y z
N MET A 1 8.43 43.93 37.01
CA MET A 1 7.66 42.69 36.77
C MET A 1 7.94 42.20 35.35
N LYS A 2 8.85 41.22 35.19
CA LYS A 2 9.24 40.69 33.86
C LYS A 2 8.43 39.42 33.57
N LYS A 3 7.70 39.44 32.46
CA LYS A 3 6.81 38.38 31.97
C LYS A 3 7.64 37.19 31.52
N MET A 4 7.29 35.99 31.99
CA MET A 4 7.84 34.73 31.48
C MET A 4 7.19 34.41 30.14
N ALA A 5 8.00 34.24 29.10
CA ALA A 5 7.55 33.66 27.84
C ALA A 5 7.69 32.14 27.94
N LEU A 6 6.55 31.46 28.04
CA LEU A 6 6.47 30.01 27.92
C LEU A 6 6.49 29.69 26.42
N THR A 7 7.65 29.33 25.89
CA THR A 7 7.77 28.89 24.49
C THR A 7 7.26 27.44 24.42
N ALA A 8 6.05 27.27 23.90
CA ALA A 8 5.47 25.95 23.64
C ALA A 8 6.30 25.23 22.57
N LEU A 9 6.91 24.11 22.94
CA LEU A 9 7.60 23.21 22.05
C LEU A 9 6.54 22.44 21.23
N LEU A 10 6.22 22.95 20.04
CA LEU A 10 5.46 22.20 19.04
C LEU A 10 6.31 21.03 18.58
N LEU A 11 6.04 19.85 19.14
CA LEU A 11 6.52 18.56 18.64
C LEU A 11 5.96 18.36 17.23
N ALA A 12 6.72 18.74 16.22
CA ALA A 12 6.49 18.34 14.85
C ALA A 12 6.76 16.83 14.74
N LEU A 13 5.71 16.03 14.91
CA LEU A 13 5.74 14.62 14.52
C LEU A 13 5.94 14.59 12.99
N PRO A 14 7.02 14.00 12.46
CA PRO A 14 7.11 13.77 11.03
C PRO A 14 6.03 12.76 10.67
N VAL A 15 4.94 13.24 10.08
CA VAL A 15 4.02 12.40 9.32
C VAL A 15 4.86 11.90 8.14
N THR A 16 5.39 10.70 8.25
CA THR A 16 5.93 9.99 7.08
C THR A 16 4.74 9.71 6.18
N ALA A 17 4.46 10.62 5.25
CA ALA A 17 3.59 10.32 4.12
C ALA A 17 4.29 9.20 3.34
N THR A 18 3.87 7.96 3.56
CA THR A 18 4.19 6.87 2.64
C THR A 18 3.57 7.25 1.31
N ALA A 19 4.39 7.39 0.27
CA ALA A 19 3.87 7.63 -1.06
C ALA A 19 2.97 6.45 -1.45
N ASP A 20 1.85 6.73 -2.12
CA ASP A 20 0.93 5.71 -2.62
C ASP A 20 1.72 4.68 -3.47
N GLU A 21 1.48 3.38 -3.24
CA GLU A 21 2.18 2.31 -3.91
C GLU A 21 1.74 2.24 -5.37
N SER A 22 2.71 2.43 -6.27
CA SER A 22 2.45 2.37 -7.71
C SER A 22 2.60 0.94 -8.26
N CYS A 23 1.95 0.67 -9.40
CA CYS A 23 2.22 -0.51 -10.20
C CYS A 23 3.71 -0.67 -10.53
N GLY A 24 4.45 0.43 -10.71
CA GLY A 24 5.90 0.41 -10.94
C GLY A 24 6.68 -0.22 -9.78
N ASN A 25 6.41 0.23 -8.56
CA ASN A 25 7.05 -0.29 -7.34
C ASN A 25 6.70 -1.77 -7.11
N PHE A 26 5.41 -2.11 -7.25
CA PHE A 26 4.93 -3.47 -7.09
C PHE A 26 5.50 -4.44 -8.13
N MET A 27 5.54 -4.04 -9.41
CA MET A 27 6.19 -4.83 -10.45
C MET A 27 7.69 -4.96 -10.22
N ALA A 28 8.36 -3.96 -9.65
CA ALA A 28 9.76 -4.06 -9.27
C ALA A 28 9.96 -5.04 -8.11
N ALA A 29 9.10 -5.02 -7.08
CA ALA A 29 9.11 -6.01 -5.99
C ALA A 29 8.94 -7.43 -6.54
N LYS A 30 8.04 -7.63 -7.51
CA LYS A 30 7.83 -8.94 -8.15
C LYS A 30 9.06 -9.48 -8.86
N LYS A 31 9.95 -8.62 -9.35
CA LYS A 31 11.20 -9.01 -10.02
C LYS A 31 12.31 -9.44 -9.07
N THR A 32 12.23 -9.14 -7.77
CA THR A 32 13.28 -9.48 -6.80
C THR A 32 13.21 -10.92 -6.28
N ASP A 33 12.23 -11.71 -6.75
CA ASP A 33 11.93 -13.09 -6.31
C ASP A 33 11.78 -13.25 -4.78
N ASN A 34 11.49 -12.14 -4.09
CA ASN A 34 11.29 -12.08 -2.66
C ASN A 34 9.78 -12.02 -2.39
N GLU A 35 9.19 -13.18 -2.13
CA GLU A 35 7.76 -13.32 -1.92
C GLU A 35 7.22 -12.42 -0.80
N ALA A 36 7.96 -12.29 0.31
CA ALA A 36 7.57 -11.44 1.42
C ALA A 36 7.44 -9.97 0.98
N ARG A 37 8.40 -9.48 0.20
CA ARG A 37 8.38 -8.11 -0.34
C ARG A 37 7.20 -7.88 -1.28
N VAL A 38 6.87 -8.87 -2.10
CA VAL A 38 5.73 -8.77 -3.04
C VAL A 38 4.40 -8.72 -2.30
N LEU A 39 4.25 -9.55 -1.27
CA LEU A 39 3.07 -9.56 -0.42
C LEU A 39 2.94 -8.27 0.38
N ASP A 40 4.05 -7.71 0.86
CA ASP A 40 4.06 -6.43 1.58
C ASP A 40 3.68 -5.27 0.66
N SER A 41 4.25 -5.20 -0.55
CA SER A 41 3.86 -4.21 -1.57
C SER A 41 2.38 -4.33 -1.98
N TYR A 42 1.83 -5.55 -2.07
CA TYR A 42 0.40 -5.73 -2.26
C TYR A 42 -0.42 -5.18 -1.07
N LYS A 43 0.04 -5.43 0.17
CA LYS A 43 -0.60 -4.86 1.37
C LYS A 43 -0.53 -3.34 1.40
N ASP A 44 0.57 -2.73 0.93
CA ASP A 44 0.68 -1.28 0.78
C ASP A 44 -0.40 -0.76 -0.17
N GLY A 45 -0.57 -1.39 -1.34
CA GLY A 45 -1.68 -1.05 -2.23
C GLY A 45 -3.06 -1.19 -1.60
N ILE A 46 -3.28 -2.15 -0.69
CA ILE A 46 -4.53 -2.23 0.09
C ILE A 46 -4.63 -1.06 1.07
N ARG A 47 -3.55 -0.68 1.76
CA ARG A 47 -3.54 0.46 2.70
C ARG A 47 -3.89 1.77 2.01
N ASP A 48 -3.51 1.90 0.74
CA ASP A 48 -3.77 3.08 -0.07
C ASP A 48 -5.20 3.13 -0.65
N LEU A 49 -6.00 2.05 -0.49
CA LEU A 49 -7.43 2.09 -0.81
C LEU A 49 -8.10 3.17 0.03
N ARG A 50 -8.77 4.11 -0.65
CA ARG A 50 -9.54 5.16 0.00
C ARG A 50 -10.97 4.67 0.23
N GLY A 51 -11.46 4.80 1.46
CA GLY A 51 -12.86 4.55 1.80
C GLY A 51 -13.09 3.33 2.69
N LEU A 52 -14.36 2.91 2.80
CA LEU A 52 -14.82 1.91 3.76
C LEU A 52 -14.42 0.46 3.41
N GLU A 53 -13.95 0.22 2.19
CA GLU A 53 -13.59 -1.12 1.71
C GLU A 53 -12.21 -1.55 2.20
N GLN A 54 -11.32 -0.61 2.51
CA GLN A 54 -9.93 -0.89 2.90
C GLN A 54 -9.81 -1.88 4.07
N PRO A 55 -10.55 -1.72 5.19
CA PRO A 55 -10.47 -2.67 6.30
C PRO A 55 -10.98 -4.07 5.94
N ALA A 56 -12.00 -4.16 5.10
CA ALA A 56 -12.57 -5.44 4.66
C ALA A 56 -11.58 -6.19 3.76
N VAL A 57 -11.01 -5.50 2.77
CA VAL A 57 -10.01 -6.06 1.85
C VAL A 57 -8.73 -6.43 2.59
N MET A 58 -8.25 -5.61 3.55
CA MET A 58 -7.10 -5.96 4.37
C MET A 58 -7.35 -7.21 5.20
N LYS A 59 -8.50 -7.29 5.88
CA LYS A 59 -8.87 -8.44 6.68
C LYS A 59 -8.99 -9.71 5.83
N GLU A 60 -9.60 -9.61 4.65
CA GLU A 60 -9.67 -10.73 3.70
C GLU A 60 -8.28 -11.16 3.27
N PHE A 61 -7.42 -10.20 2.91
CA PHE A 61 -6.05 -10.48 2.52
C PHE A 61 -5.26 -11.15 3.64
N GLU A 62 -5.36 -10.68 4.88
CA GLU A 62 -4.61 -11.25 6.00
C GLU A 62 -5.03 -12.68 6.34
N ASN A 63 -6.34 -12.97 6.29
CA ASN A 63 -6.89 -14.29 6.61
C ASN A 63 -6.77 -15.32 5.48
N ALA A 64 -6.50 -14.89 4.25
CA ALA A 64 -6.33 -15.80 3.12
C ALA A 64 -5.09 -16.68 3.25
N ASP A 65 -5.16 -17.89 2.69
CA ASP A 65 -3.99 -18.75 2.57
C ASP A 65 -2.98 -18.19 1.55
N LEU A 66 -1.79 -18.77 1.52
CA LEU A 66 -0.72 -18.32 0.61
C LEU A 66 -1.09 -18.51 -0.88
N GLY A 67 -1.85 -19.55 -1.22
CA GLY A 67 -2.28 -19.81 -2.58
C GLY A 67 -3.24 -18.73 -3.09
N GLN A 68 -4.20 -18.33 -2.27
CA GLN A 68 -5.12 -17.22 -2.55
C GLN A 68 -4.37 -15.90 -2.69
N LYS A 69 -3.48 -15.58 -1.73
CA LYS A 69 -2.63 -14.38 -1.79
C LYS A 69 -1.83 -14.31 -3.08
N LYS A 70 -1.20 -15.41 -3.48
CA LYS A 70 -0.46 -15.52 -4.76
C LYS A 70 -1.37 -15.28 -5.95
N ALA A 71 -2.54 -15.89 -5.98
CA ALA A 71 -3.48 -15.71 -7.09
C ALA A 71 -3.89 -14.23 -7.25
N TRP A 72 -4.13 -13.50 -6.17
CA TRP A 72 -4.43 -12.07 -6.21
C TRP A 72 -3.25 -11.24 -6.70
N VAL A 73 -2.06 -11.49 -6.17
CA VAL A 73 -0.82 -10.86 -6.61
C VAL A 73 -0.59 -11.05 -8.11
N GLU A 74 -0.81 -12.26 -8.64
CA GLU A 74 -0.66 -12.53 -10.08
C GLU A 74 -1.70 -11.79 -10.93
N ARG A 75 -2.95 -11.67 -10.45
CA ARG A 75 -3.99 -10.88 -11.13
C ARG A 75 -3.64 -9.40 -11.16
N ALA A 76 -3.21 -8.83 -10.04
CA ALA A 76 -2.77 -7.44 -9.97
C ALA A 76 -1.56 -7.21 -10.87
N TYR A 77 -0.57 -8.10 -10.86
CA TYR A 77 0.62 -7.99 -11.71
C TYR A 77 0.26 -7.99 -13.20
N SER A 78 -0.61 -8.91 -13.61
CA SER A 78 -1.11 -9.00 -14.98
C SER A 78 -1.90 -7.75 -15.40
N LYS A 79 -2.60 -7.10 -14.47
CA LYS A 79 -3.35 -5.86 -14.74
C LYS A 79 -2.43 -4.63 -14.76
N CYS A 80 -1.51 -4.50 -13.81
CA CYS A 80 -0.46 -3.47 -13.81
C CYS A 80 0.36 -3.49 -15.10
N LYS A 81 0.74 -4.67 -15.60
CA LYS A 81 1.43 -4.81 -16.89
C LYS A 81 0.66 -4.21 -18.07
N ARG A 82 -0.69 -4.22 -18.02
CA ARG A 82 -1.55 -3.70 -19.08
C ARG A 82 -1.82 -2.20 -18.93
N ARG A 83 -1.95 -1.70 -17.69
CA ARG A 83 -2.26 -0.29 -17.43
C ARG A 83 -1.02 0.62 -17.41
N GLY A 84 0.14 0.08 -17.03
CA GLY A 84 1.41 0.82 -16.99
C GLY A 84 1.93 1.05 -15.57
N ALA A 85 3.19 1.48 -15.48
CA ALA A 85 3.89 1.62 -14.19
C ALA A 85 3.46 2.84 -13.36
N GLY A 86 2.88 3.87 -13.98
CA GLY A 86 2.45 5.09 -13.29
C GLY A 86 1.08 5.01 -12.63
N GLU A 87 0.41 3.86 -12.71
CA GLU A 87 -0.91 3.64 -12.12
C GLU A 87 -0.81 3.30 -10.63
N ASP A 88 -1.78 3.76 -9.85
CA ASP A 88 -1.88 3.43 -8.43
C ASP A 88 -2.29 1.96 -8.25
N LEU A 89 -1.58 1.24 -7.37
CA LEU A 89 -1.88 -0.17 -7.10
C LEU A 89 -3.25 -0.33 -6.44
N ALA A 90 -3.64 0.61 -5.57
CA ALA A 90 -4.98 0.66 -4.97
C ALA A 90 -6.08 0.58 -6.03
N ASN A 91 -6.00 1.41 -7.08
CA ASN A 91 -6.97 1.41 -8.17
C ASN A 91 -6.99 0.08 -8.93
N VAL A 92 -5.86 -0.63 -9.03
CA VAL A 92 -5.80 -1.95 -9.64
C VAL A 92 -6.42 -3.03 -8.75
N ILE A 93 -6.22 -2.95 -7.43
CA ILE A 93 -6.75 -3.90 -6.45
C ILE A 93 -8.29 -3.84 -6.43
N THR A 94 -8.89 -2.65 -6.34
CA THR A 94 -10.36 -2.47 -6.40
C THR A 94 -10.96 -3.13 -7.65
N ASP A 95 -10.19 -3.10 -8.73
CA ASP A 95 -10.59 -3.49 -10.07
C ASP A 95 -10.53 -5.01 -10.33
N ILE A 96 -10.01 -5.80 -9.39
CA ILE A 96 -9.83 -7.27 -9.50
C ILE A 96 -10.47 -8.05 -8.34
N GLN A 97 -11.03 -7.33 -7.38
CA GLN A 97 -12.01 -7.86 -6.42
C GLN A 97 -13.33 -8.09 -7.16
#